data_AF-A0AA92L7V0-F1
#
_entry.id   AF-A0AA92L7V0-F1
#
_cell.length_a   1.000
_cell.length_b   1.000
_cell.length_c   1.000
_cell.angle_alpha   90.00
_cell.angle_beta   90.00
_cell.angle_gamma   90.00
#
_symmetry.space_group_name_H-M   'P 1'
#
loop_
_entity.id
_entity.type
_entity.pdbx_description
1 polymer ?
#
loop_
_entity_poly.entity_id
_entity_poly.type
_entity_poly.pdbx_seq_one_letter_code
_entity_poly.pdbx_strand_id
1 'polypeptide(L)'
;MNRVKEVKKALGAEYVYQRFMSDREVSRLRRQVSLQFEDTIAASLTVGCMKINAVLFQEDGSLRLGYDVYVKDSPDSSEWICFDCPSDRASLKESDMLAMLDRIVSENGLSYTECCFERVEGIMPPDKKIG
;
A
#
# COMPACT_ATOMS: atom_id res chain seq x y z
N MET A 1 -7.63 -23.25 5.78
CA MET A 1 -6.78 -22.51 6.74
C MET A 1 -6.90 -21.02 6.43
N ASN A 2 -6.98 -20.16 7.44
CA ASN A 2 -7.25 -18.72 7.24
C ASN A 2 -5.92 -17.96 7.25
N ARG A 3 -5.38 -17.68 6.06
CA ARG A 3 -4.10 -17.00 5.85
C ARG A 3 -3.95 -15.73 6.68
N VAL A 4 -5.02 -14.92 6.76
CA VAL A 4 -5.04 -13.71 7.60
C VAL A 4 -4.72 -14.01 9.06
N LYS A 5 -5.30 -15.09 9.63
CA LYS A 5 -5.05 -15.47 11.03
C LYS A 5 -3.61 -15.92 11.25
N GLU A 6 -3.02 -16.62 10.29
CA GLU A 6 -1.64 -17.11 10.37
C GLU A 6 -0.65 -15.96 10.35
N VAL A 7 -0.80 -15.04 9.39
CA VAL A 7 0.09 -13.88 9.26
C VAL A 7 -0.09 -12.93 10.45
N LYS A 8 -1.33 -12.67 10.89
CA LYS A 8 -1.59 -11.91 12.13
C LYS A 8 -0.91 -12.51 13.34
N LYS A 9 -0.95 -13.84 13.49
CA LYS A 9 -0.32 -14.53 14.61
C LYS A 9 1.20 -14.42 14.54
N ALA A 10 1.79 -14.48 13.35
CA ALA A 10 3.23 -14.41 13.16
C ALA A 10 3.78 -13.00 13.41
N LEU A 11 3.10 -11.96 12.92
CA LEU A 11 3.59 -10.57 12.95
C LEU A 11 3.07 -9.75 14.13
N GLY A 12 2.02 -10.21 14.81
CA GLY A 12 1.48 -9.54 15.98
C GLY A 12 1.11 -8.07 15.71
N ALA A 13 1.82 -7.15 16.35
CA ALA A 13 1.59 -5.71 16.24
C ALA A 13 1.98 -5.12 14.87
N GLU A 14 2.83 -5.81 14.10
CA GLU A 14 3.24 -5.38 12.76
C GLU A 14 2.20 -5.74 11.68
N TYR A 15 1.12 -6.42 12.05
CA TYR A 15 -0.05 -6.60 11.21
C TYR A 15 -1.16 -5.63 11.64
N VAL A 16 -1.47 -4.66 10.79
CA VAL A 16 -2.51 -3.66 11.08
C VAL A 16 -3.41 -3.49 9.88
N TYR A 17 -4.69 -3.81 10.06
CA TYR A 17 -5.73 -3.56 9.07
C TYR A 17 -6.68 -2.48 9.55
N GLN A 18 -6.89 -1.46 8.72
CA GLN A 18 -7.79 -0.34 8.97
C GLN A 18 -8.70 -0.13 7.77
N ARG A 19 -9.99 0.03 8.04
CA ARG A 19 -11.00 0.31 7.02
C ARG A 19 -11.65 1.65 7.31
N PHE A 20 -11.55 2.57 6.37
CA PHE A 20 -12.06 3.93 6.51
C PHE A 20 -13.42 4.10 5.81
N MET A 21 -13.71 3.26 4.80
CA MET A 21 -14.94 3.32 4.03
C MET A 21 -15.58 1.94 3.88
N SER A 22 -16.90 1.90 3.90
CA SER A 22 -17.69 0.71 3.55
C SER A 22 -17.88 0.59 2.04
N ASP A 23 -18.19 -0.63 1.56
CA ASP A 23 -18.54 -0.87 0.15
C ASP A 23 -19.75 -0.03 -0.29
N ARG A 24 -20.67 0.24 0.64
CA ARG A 24 -21.86 1.07 0.41
C ARG A 24 -21.48 2.54 0.18
N GLU A 25 -20.55 3.07 0.97
CA GLU A 25 -20.06 4.44 0.81
C GLU A 25 -19.30 4.61 -0.50
N VAL A 26 -18.39 3.69 -0.84
CA VAL A 26 -17.71 3.69 -2.14
C VAL A 26 -18.72 3.61 -3.29
N SER A 27 -19.72 2.73 -3.19
CA SER A 27 -20.76 2.61 -4.21
C SER A 27 -21.62 3.87 -4.34
N ARG A 28 -21.90 4.55 -3.23
CA ARG A 28 -22.65 5.81 -3.21
C ARG A 28 -21.85 6.92 -3.89
N LEU A 29 -20.57 7.06 -3.55
CA LEU A 29 -19.69 8.07 -4.14
C LEU A 29 -19.52 7.85 -5.64
N ARG A 30 -19.35 6.61 -6.09
CA ARG A 30 -19.28 6.29 -7.53
C ARG A 30 -20.50 6.74 -8.33
N ARG A 31 -21.67 6.88 -7.70
CA ARG A 31 -22.90 7.37 -8.35
C ARG A 31 -23.03 8.89 -8.31
N GLN A 32 -22.35 9.53 -7.36
CA GLN A 32 -22.32 10.97 -7.18
C GLN A 32 -21.07 11.50 -7.89
N VAL A 33 -21.16 11.66 -9.20
CA VAL A 33 -20.06 12.22 -10.01
C VAL A 33 -19.89 13.69 -9.62
N SER A 34 -18.98 13.98 -8.69
CA SER A 34 -18.49 15.33 -8.42
C SER A 34 -17.33 15.63 -9.37
N LEU A 35 -17.28 16.87 -9.88
CA LEU A 35 -16.29 17.32 -10.86
C LEU A 35 -14.84 17.27 -10.37
N GLN A 36 -14.63 17.18 -9.05
CA GLN A 36 -13.31 17.06 -8.42
C GLN A 36 -13.45 16.13 -7.20
N PHE A 37 -12.71 15.03 -7.21
CA PHE A 37 -12.54 14.13 -6.07
C PHE A 37 -11.06 14.01 -5.76
N GLU A 38 -10.71 14.19 -4.49
CA GLU A 38 -9.33 14.00 -4.02
C GLU A 38 -9.09 12.52 -3.70
N ASP A 39 -7.95 12.00 -4.12
CA ASP A 39 -7.57 10.62 -3.87
C ASP A 39 -7.65 10.30 -2.37
N THR A 40 -8.45 9.30 -2.04
CA THR A 40 -8.82 9.00 -0.65
C THR A 40 -8.56 7.54 -0.35
N ILE A 41 -7.83 7.28 0.73
CA ILE A 41 -7.60 5.91 1.22
C ILE A 41 -8.90 5.37 1.82
N ALA A 42 -9.47 4.34 1.19
CA ALA A 42 -10.68 3.66 1.63
C ALA A 42 -10.38 2.52 2.63
N ALA A 43 -9.22 1.88 2.51
CA ALA A 43 -8.71 0.89 3.45
C ALA A 43 -7.18 0.82 3.38
N SER A 44 -6.54 0.40 4.47
CA SER A 44 -5.09 0.21 4.55
C SER A 44 -4.78 -1.09 5.29
N LEU A 45 -3.80 -1.83 4.78
CA LEU A 45 -3.27 -3.03 5.41
C LEU A 45 -1.74 -2.90 5.47
N THR A 46 -1.20 -2.91 6.68
CA THR A 46 0.24 -3.00 6.96
C THR A 46 0.57 -4.42 7.41
N VAL A 47 1.63 -4.99 6.82
CA VAL A 47 2.13 -6.36 7.06
C VAL A 47 3.66 -6.28 7.15
N GLY A 48 4.17 -6.02 8.35
CA GLY A 48 5.62 -5.87 8.58
C GLY A 48 6.21 -4.70 7.80
N CYS A 49 7.16 -5.00 6.92
CA CYS A 49 7.84 -4.04 6.06
C CYS A 49 7.05 -3.65 4.79
N MET A 50 5.80 -4.10 4.66
CA MET A 50 4.96 -3.81 3.50
C MET A 50 3.62 -3.19 3.90
N LYS A 51 3.06 -2.39 3.01
CA LYS A 51 1.75 -1.77 3.16
C LYS A 51 1.02 -1.75 1.83
N ILE A 52 -0.29 -1.96 1.86
CA ILE A 52 -1.17 -1.78 0.71
C ILE A 52 -2.35 -0.89 1.11
N ASN A 53 -2.60 0.15 0.31
CA ASN A 53 -3.74 1.03 0.45
C ASN A 53 -4.72 0.76 -0.68
N ALA A 54 -6.00 0.58 -0.36
CA ALA A 54 -7.07 0.68 -1.32
C ALA A 54 -7.45 2.16 -1.46
N VAL A 55 -7.19 2.77 -2.61
CA VAL A 55 -7.37 4.20 -2.86
C VAL A 55 -8.51 4.40 -3.84
N LEU A 56 -9.45 5.26 -3.46
CA LEU A 56 -10.49 5.76 -4.35
C LEU A 56 -9.93 7.00 -5.04
N PHE A 57 -9.96 7.04 -6.37
CA PHE A 57 -9.44 8.14 -7.17
C PHE A 57 -10.33 8.39 -8.39
N GLN A 58 -10.20 9.55 -8.99
CA GLN A 58 -10.95 9.93 -10.18
C GLN A 58 -10.15 9.61 -11.46
N GLU A 59 -10.76 8.86 -12.37
CA GLU A 59 -10.18 8.51 -13.66
C GLU A 59 -11.27 8.55 -14.74
N ASP A 60 -11.02 9.28 -15.82
CA ASP A 60 -11.95 9.46 -16.95
C ASP A 60 -13.36 9.91 -16.55
N GLY A 61 -13.46 10.80 -15.55
CA GLY A 61 -14.75 11.29 -15.04
C GLY A 61 -15.53 10.27 -14.21
N SER A 62 -14.91 9.16 -13.82
CA SER A 62 -15.48 8.11 -12.99
C SER A 62 -14.63 7.85 -11.75
N LEU A 63 -15.23 7.44 -10.64
CA LEU A 63 -14.46 7.03 -9.45
C LEU A 63 -14.06 5.57 -9.55
N ARG A 64 -12.75 5.31 -9.52
CA ARG A 64 -12.16 3.98 -9.51
C ARG A 64 -11.52 3.69 -8.17
N LEU A 65 -11.41 2.40 -7.87
CA LEU A 65 -10.71 1.91 -6.68
C LEU A 65 -9.52 1.11 -7.20
N GLY A 66 -8.32 1.49 -6.77
CA GLY A 66 -7.08 0.80 -7.07
C GLY A 66 -6.27 0.55 -5.81
N TYR A 67 -5.10 -0.06 -5.97
CA TYR A 67 -4.17 -0.27 -4.88
C TYR A 67 -2.88 0.49 -5.10
N ASP A 68 -2.36 1.05 -4.02
CA ASP A 68 -0.99 1.51 -3.93
C ASP A 68 -0.24 0.63 -2.93
N VAL A 69 0.92 0.14 -3.33
CA VAL A 69 1.74 -0.79 -2.57
C VAL A 69 3.03 -0.10 -2.18
N TYR A 70 3.38 -0.22 -0.92
CA TYR A 70 4.53 0.44 -0.33
C TYR A 70 5.41 -0.57 0.41
N VAL A 71 6.69 -0.24 0.46
CA VAL A 71 7.74 -0.98 1.17
C VAL A 71 8.51 -0.04 2.07
N LYS A 72 9.14 -0.59 3.10
CA LYS A 72 10.17 0.12 3.86
C LYS A 72 11.56 -0.14 3.27
N ASP A 73 12.46 0.83 3.46
CA ASP A 73 13.90 0.67 3.21
C ASP A 73 14.61 -0.06 4.36
N SER A 74 14.08 0.02 5.56
CA SER A 74 14.50 -0.77 6.73
C SER A 74 13.31 -1.06 7.66
N PRO A 75 13.32 -2.17 8.43
CA PRO A 75 12.20 -2.51 9.32
C PRO A 75 11.82 -1.39 10.30
N ASP A 76 12.83 -0.68 10.80
CA ASP A 76 12.70 0.41 11.77
C ASP A 76 12.34 1.78 11.14
N SER A 77 12.27 1.87 9.81
CA SER A 77 11.95 3.12 9.11
C SER A 77 10.53 3.59 9.43
N SER A 78 10.36 4.91 9.61
CA SER A 78 9.04 5.54 9.71
C SER A 78 8.40 5.79 8.35
N GLU A 79 9.22 5.86 7.30
CA GLU A 79 8.80 6.26 5.97
C GLU A 79 8.42 5.06 5.10
N TRP A 80 7.53 5.32 4.15
CA TRP A 80 7.04 4.33 3.19
C TRP A 80 7.41 4.76 1.78
N ILE A 81 7.98 3.84 1.01
CA ILE A 81 8.36 4.05 -0.38
C ILE A 81 7.29 3.42 -1.27
N CYS A 82 6.74 4.18 -2.20
CA CYS A 82 5.82 3.64 -3.21
C CYS A 82 6.59 2.65 -4.10
N PHE A 83 6.13 1.40 -4.11
CA PHE A 83 6.75 0.30 -4.83
C PHE A 83 6.01 -0.01 -6.13
N ASP A 84 4.68 -0.14 -6.07
CA ASP A 84 3.85 -0.53 -7.22
C ASP A 84 2.39 -0.05 -7.08
N CYS A 85 1.69 0.05 -8.21
CA CYS A 85 0.28 0.39 -8.31
C CYS A 85 -0.44 -0.66 -9.20
N PRO A 86 -0.75 -1.86 -8.67
CA PRO A 86 -1.24 -2.96 -9.50
C PRO A 86 -2.60 -2.65 -10.14
N SER A 87 -2.73 -2.99 -11.42
CA SER A 87 -3.94 -2.77 -12.23
C SER A 87 -5.11 -3.71 -11.89
N ASP A 88 -4.90 -4.66 -10.98
CA ASP A 88 -5.92 -5.59 -10.49
C ASP A 88 -7.09 -4.86 -9.84
N ARG A 89 -8.27 -5.48 -9.87
CA ARG A 89 -9.46 -4.90 -9.25
C ARG A 89 -9.30 -4.83 -7.73
N ALA A 90 -9.23 -3.61 -7.20
CA ALA A 90 -9.11 -3.42 -5.76
C ALA A 90 -10.38 -3.81 -4.99
N SER A 91 -10.16 -4.24 -3.76
CA SER A 91 -11.15 -4.69 -2.78
C SER A 91 -10.84 -4.05 -1.44
N LEU A 92 -11.88 -3.80 -0.65
CA LEU A 92 -11.75 -3.30 0.72
C LEU A 92 -11.69 -4.44 1.75
N LYS A 93 -11.55 -5.69 1.32
CA LYS A 93 -11.49 -6.83 2.23
C LYS A 93 -10.06 -7.14 2.60
N GLU A 94 -9.80 -7.24 3.90
CA GLU A 94 -8.51 -7.63 4.47
C GLU A 94 -7.89 -8.87 3.80
N SER A 95 -8.70 -9.91 3.55
CA SER A 95 -8.25 -11.14 2.89
C SER A 95 -7.75 -10.92 1.47
N ASP A 96 -8.44 -10.06 0.72
CA ASP A 96 -8.15 -9.82 -0.69
C ASP A 96 -6.92 -8.91 -0.82
N MET A 97 -6.80 -7.91 0.07
CA MET A 97 -5.61 -7.06 0.20
C MET A 97 -4.37 -7.87 0.58
N LEU A 98 -4.50 -8.81 1.53
CA LEU A 98 -3.40 -9.70 1.89
C LEU A 98 -3.03 -10.64 0.74
N ALA A 99 -4.00 -11.17 0.01
CA ALA A 99 -3.73 -12.02 -1.15
C ALA A 99 -2.99 -11.26 -2.27
N MET A 100 -3.30 -9.98 -2.46
CA MET A 100 -2.56 -9.11 -3.39
C MET A 100 -1.12 -8.92 -2.94
N LEU A 101 -0.88 -8.64 -1.66
CA LEU A 101 0.47 -8.55 -1.11
C LEU A 101 1.24 -9.87 -1.23
N ASP A 102 0.61 -11.01 -0.91
CA ASP A 102 1.24 -12.34 -1.02
C ASP A 102 1.69 -12.61 -2.47
N ARG A 103 0.90 -12.19 -3.46
CA ARG A 103 1.27 -12.28 -4.88
C ARG A 103 2.46 -11.40 -5.21
N ILE A 104 2.43 -10.12 -4.83
CA ILE A 104 3.53 -9.16 -5.12
C ILE A 104 4.83 -9.62 -4.47
N VAL A 105 4.76 -10.09 -3.22
CA VAL A 105 5.89 -10.69 -2.50
C VAL A 105 6.49 -11.83 -3.28
N SER A 106 5.67 -12.77 -3.74
CA SER A 106 6.13 -13.93 -4.49
C SER A 106 6.68 -13.56 -5.87
N GLU A 107 6.09 -12.59 -6.56
CA GLU A 107 6.49 -12.19 -7.92
C GLU A 107 7.79 -11.36 -7.93
N ASN A 108 8.05 -10.59 -6.87
CA ASN A 108 9.17 -9.64 -6.81
C ASN A 108 10.28 -10.05 -5.82
N GLY A 109 10.16 -11.20 -5.16
CA GLY A 109 11.15 -11.66 -4.18
C GLY A 109 11.24 -10.77 -2.93
N LEU A 110 10.13 -10.14 -2.53
CA LEU A 110 10.07 -9.29 -1.33
C LEU A 110 9.87 -10.14 -0.07
N SER A 111 9.88 -9.49 1.09
CA SER A 111 9.60 -10.12 2.38
C SER A 111 8.78 -9.19 3.27
N TYR A 112 7.92 -9.78 4.10
CA TYR A 112 7.21 -9.02 5.13
C TYR A 112 8.11 -8.67 6.31
N THR A 113 9.18 -9.42 6.56
CA THR A 113 10.04 -9.25 7.74
C THR A 113 11.42 -8.69 7.42
N GLU A 114 11.80 -8.71 6.15
CA GLU A 114 13.14 -8.30 5.69
C GLU A 114 13.01 -7.24 4.59
N CYS A 115 13.90 -6.24 4.61
CA CYS A 115 14.00 -5.26 3.53
C CYS A 115 15.07 -5.74 2.54
N CYS A 116 14.64 -6.06 1.31
CA CYS A 116 15.52 -6.64 0.28
C CYS A 116 16.23 -5.59 -0.60
N PHE A 117 16.10 -4.30 -0.29
CA PHE A 117 16.65 -3.22 -1.11
C PHE A 117 18.03 -2.80 -0.62
N GLU A 118 18.98 -2.66 -1.55
CA GLU A 118 20.28 -2.07 -1.23
C GLU A 118 20.11 -0.58 -0.92
N ARG A 119 20.61 -0.15 0.24
CA ARG A 119 20.69 1.26 0.58
C ARG A 119 21.73 1.95 -0.31
N VAL A 120 21.26 2.82 -1.19
CA VAL A 120 22.14 3.73 -1.93
C VAL A 120 22.45 4.91 -1.02
N GLU A 121 23.68 4.99 -0.51
CA GLU A 121 24.15 6.22 0.14
C GLU A 121 24.27 7.32 -0.91
N GLY A 122 23.55 8.43 -0.70
CA GLY A 122 23.55 9.55 -1.64
C GLY A 122 24.97 10.10 -1.83
N ILE A 123 25.39 10.26 -3.08
CA ILE A 123 26.63 10.98 -3.40
C ILE A 123 26.37 12.46 -3.13
N MET A 124 26.94 13.00 -2.05
CA MET A 124 26.94 14.44 -1.83
C MET A 124 27.72 15.12 -2.97
N PRO A 125 27.13 16.07 -3.71
CA PRO A 125 27.90 16.85 -4.66
C PRO A 125 29.02 17.58 -3.92
N PRO A 126 30.26 17.59 -4.45
CA PRO A 126 31.38 18.25 -3.78
C PRO A 126 31.05 19.73 -3.57
N ASP A 127 31.23 20.20 -2.34
CA ASP A 127 31.07 21.61 -1.98
C ASP A 127 31.82 22.48 -2.99
N LYS A 128 31.08 23.27 -3.77
CA LYS A 128 31.65 24.36 -4.55
C LYS A 128 32.25 25.36 -3.56
N LYS A 129 33.56 25.28 -3.34
CA LYS A 129 34.32 26.38 -2.75
C LYS A 129 34.18 27.58 -3.68
N ILE A 130 33.35 28.54 -3.28
CA ILE A 130 33.32 29.87 -3.86
C ILE A 130 34.61 30.55 -3.38
N GLY A 131 35.58 30.66 -4.27
CA GLY A 131 36.79 31.47 -4.10
C GLY A 131 36.63 32.81 -4.78
#